data_AF-A0A9P9R2R3-F1
#
_entry.id   AF-A0A9P9R2R3-F1
#
_cell.length_a   1.000
_cell.length_b   1.000
_cell.length_c   1.000
_cell.angle_alpha   90.00
_cell.angle_beta   90.00
_cell.angle_gamma   90.00
#
_symmetry.space_group_name_H-M   'P 1'
#
loop_
_entity.id
_entity.type
_entity.pdbx_description
1 polymer ?
#
loop_
_entity_poly.entity_id
_entity_poly.type
_entity_poly.pdbx_seq_one_letter_code
_entity_poly.pdbx_strand_id
1 'polypeptide(L)'
;MDSFLPSKFIGAPLSRDTQPKKFNGGFSLRNRLIILSFLSSLASNQTWEAEAEVKTYSHGEEAWFSREMKSRGVKLPLRAEALQFACQGDEHLDTYPEPLGFHKVHVMIPDRLGEIERWCPEIHLAGPGSLG
;
A
#
# COMPACT_ATOMS: atom_id res chain seq x y z
N MET A 1 1.89 17.08 -20.44
CA MET A 1 2.24 15.65 -20.51
C MET A 1 1.41 14.96 -19.44
N ASP A 2 0.45 14.14 -19.84
CA ASP A 2 -0.42 13.44 -18.89
C ASP A 2 0.41 12.46 -18.06
N SER A 3 0.23 12.52 -16.74
CA SER A 3 0.89 11.60 -15.81
C SER A 3 0.36 10.20 -16.09
N PHE A 4 1.23 9.26 -16.50
CA PHE A 4 0.90 7.85 -16.75
C PHE A 4 0.08 7.20 -15.61
N LEU A 5 0.30 7.67 -14.38
CA LEU A 5 -0.52 7.36 -13.22
C LEU A 5 -1.25 8.61 -12.74
N PRO A 6 -2.59 8.57 -12.58
CA PRO A 6 -3.37 9.71 -12.06
C PRO A 6 -2.95 10.08 -10.64
N SER A 7 -2.62 9.06 -9.83
CA SER A 7 -2.23 9.19 -8.44
C SER A 7 -0.71 9.15 -8.24
N LYS A 8 -0.23 9.90 -7.25
CA LYS A 8 1.21 9.99 -6.91
C LYS A 8 1.67 8.92 -5.91
N PHE A 9 0.72 8.13 -5.43
CA PHE A 9 0.90 6.99 -4.55
C PHE A 9 -0.06 5.89 -4.99
N ILE A 10 0.40 4.64 -5.01
CA ILE A 10 -0.43 3.45 -5.24
C ILE A 10 -0.04 2.43 -4.16
N GLY A 11 -1.04 1.71 -3.65
CA GLY A 11 -0.87 0.65 -2.66
C GLY A 11 -2.21 -0.03 -2.38
N ALA A 12 -2.20 -1.14 -1.65
CA ALA A 12 -3.43 -1.84 -1.29
C ALA A 12 -4.22 -1.01 -0.24
N PRO A 13 -5.49 -0.64 -0.47
CA PRO A 13 -6.23 0.21 0.46
C PRO A 13 -6.53 -0.52 1.79
N LEU A 14 -6.37 0.15 2.94
CA LEU A 14 -6.67 -0.47 4.26
C LEU A 14 -8.13 -0.34 4.70
N SER A 15 -8.92 0.51 4.04
CA SER A 15 -10.33 0.71 4.38
C SER A 15 -11.24 0.48 3.18
N ARG A 16 -12.50 0.17 3.48
CA ARG A 16 -13.57 -0.01 2.50
C ARG A 16 -14.15 1.30 1.96
N ASP A 17 -13.65 2.43 2.45
CA ASP A 17 -14.12 3.76 2.03
C ASP A 17 -13.83 3.99 0.55
N THR A 18 -14.69 4.74 -0.13
CA THR A 18 -14.44 5.17 -1.52
C THR A 18 -13.13 5.95 -1.67
N GLN A 19 -12.75 6.71 -0.62
CA GLN A 19 -11.50 7.47 -0.54
C GLN A 19 -10.68 7.02 0.69
N PRO A 20 -9.91 5.92 0.57
CA PRO A 20 -9.09 5.41 1.66
C PRO A 20 -8.06 6.45 2.11
N LYS A 21 -7.72 6.42 3.41
CA LYS A 21 -6.73 7.35 3.99
C LYS A 21 -5.35 6.71 4.17
N LYS A 22 -5.31 5.39 4.16
CA LYS A 22 -4.12 4.58 4.41
C LYS A 22 -4.06 3.48 3.37
N PHE A 23 -2.85 3.17 2.95
CA PHE A 23 -2.56 2.15 1.95
C PHE A 23 -1.34 1.33 2.41
N ASN A 24 -1.34 0.05 2.09
CA ASN A 24 -0.27 -0.91 2.34
C ASN A 24 0.47 -1.21 1.02
N GLY A 25 1.37 -2.19 1.04
CA GLY A 25 2.17 -2.58 -0.11
C GLY A 25 1.42 -3.34 -1.21
N GLY A 26 2.13 -4.22 -1.90
CA GLY A 26 1.63 -5.02 -3.02
C GLY A 26 2.12 -4.47 -4.35
N PHE A 27 1.87 -3.17 -4.59
CA PHE A 27 2.48 -2.42 -5.68
C PHE A 27 2.66 -0.95 -5.26
N SER A 28 3.63 -0.72 -4.35
CA SER A 28 3.91 0.59 -3.77
C SER A 28 4.63 1.52 -4.75
N LEU A 29 3.93 2.05 -5.75
CA LEU A 29 4.49 3.10 -6.58
C LEU A 29 4.40 4.44 -5.87
N ARG A 30 5.56 5.03 -5.60
CA ARG A 30 5.69 6.33 -4.93
C ARG A 30 6.38 7.30 -5.86
N ASN A 31 5.80 8.50 -6.05
CA ASN A 31 6.48 9.55 -6.78
C ASN A 31 7.76 9.97 -6.03
N ARG A 32 8.92 9.64 -6.61
CA ARG A 32 10.24 9.89 -5.99
C ARG A 32 10.44 11.33 -5.53
N LEU A 33 10.07 12.31 -6.34
CA LEU A 33 10.28 13.72 -5.98
C LEU A 33 9.41 14.14 -4.79
N ILE A 34 8.16 13.66 -4.73
CA ILE A 34 7.29 13.92 -3.58
C ILE A 34 7.84 13.25 -2.32
N ILE A 35 8.29 11.99 -2.42
CA ILE A 35 8.90 11.28 -1.28
C ILE A 35 10.15 12.00 -0.79
N LEU A 36 11.06 12.39 -1.67
CA LEU A 36 12.29 13.08 -1.28
C LEU A 36 12.00 14.46 -0.69
N SER A 37 11.09 15.22 -1.30
CA SER A 37 10.63 16.49 -0.75
C SER A 37 10.03 16.30 0.64
N PHE A 38 9.21 15.27 0.82
CA PHE A 38 8.63 14.92 2.11
C PHE A 38 9.71 14.59 3.14
N LEU A 39 10.60 13.64 2.84
CA LEU A 39 11.68 13.21 3.73
C LEU A 39 12.59 14.39 4.14
N SER A 40 12.88 15.29 3.21
CA SER A 40 13.70 16.49 3.50
C SER A 40 12.99 17.52 4.40
N SER A 41 11.66 17.46 4.50
CA SER A 41 10.85 18.40 5.28
C SER A 41 10.54 17.91 6.70
N LEU A 42 10.83 16.64 7.00
CA LEU A 42 10.52 16.04 8.29
C LEU A 42 11.51 16.51 9.37
N ALA A 43 10.98 16.79 10.57
CA ALA A 43 11.81 16.83 11.75
C ALA A 43 12.33 15.41 12.07
N SER A 44 13.48 15.31 12.74
CA SER A 44 14.11 14.03 13.06
C SER A 44 13.24 13.10 13.92
N ASN A 45 12.28 13.66 14.67
CA ASN A 45 11.31 12.92 15.48
C ASN A 45 9.97 12.65 14.78
N GLN A 46 9.86 12.97 13.48
CA GLN A 46 8.66 12.77 12.66
C GLN A 46 8.92 11.74 11.56
N THR A 47 9.58 10.64 11.88
CA THR A 47 9.74 9.49 10.99
C THR A 47 8.87 8.32 11.43
N TRP A 48 8.63 7.36 10.53
CA TRP A 48 7.91 6.14 10.88
C TRP A 48 8.60 5.40 12.03
N GLU A 49 9.94 5.30 11.99
CA GLU A 49 10.76 4.64 13.01
C GLU A 49 10.61 5.34 14.36
N ALA A 50 10.68 6.67 14.40
CA ALA A 50 10.56 7.44 15.63
C ALA A 50 9.16 7.26 16.25
N GLU A 51 8.10 7.31 15.44
CA GLU A 51 6.73 7.12 15.92
C GLU A 51 6.45 5.66 16.35
N ALA A 52 7.04 4.69 15.66
CA ALA A 52 6.94 3.27 15.98
C ALA A 52 7.67 2.94 17.29
N GLU A 53 8.86 3.51 17.51
CA GLU A 53 9.66 3.32 18.72
C GLU A 53 8.89 3.78 19.98
N VAL A 54 8.30 4.98 19.92
CA VAL A 54 7.50 5.52 21.03
C VAL A 54 6.04 5.03 21.03
N LYS A 55 5.70 4.06 20.16
CA LYS A 55 4.38 3.41 20.03
C LYS A 55 3.21 4.38 19.81
N THR A 56 3.48 5.52 19.18
CA THR A 56 2.42 6.46 18.74
C THR A 56 1.83 6.09 17.39
N TYR A 57 2.52 5.22 16.64
CA TYR A 57 2.03 4.62 15.40
C TYR A 57 2.29 3.11 15.37
N SER A 58 1.30 2.34 14.90
CA SER A 58 1.32 0.87 14.97
C SER A 58 1.15 0.17 13.63
N HIS A 59 0.98 0.91 12.53
CA HIS A 59 0.82 0.31 11.20
C HIS A 59 2.17 0.34 10.46
N GLY A 60 2.24 -0.37 9.34
CA GLY A 60 3.45 -0.41 8.49
C GLY A 60 3.82 0.96 7.90
N GLU A 61 5.05 1.04 7.41
CA GLU A 61 5.66 2.24 6.83
C GLU A 61 4.86 2.78 5.63
N GLU A 62 4.29 1.95 4.77
CA GLU A 62 3.39 2.39 3.69
C GLU A 62 2.14 3.13 4.20
N ALA A 63 1.51 2.60 5.25
CA ALA A 63 0.33 3.20 5.84
C ALA A 63 0.67 4.55 6.47
N TRP A 64 1.88 4.66 7.03
CA TRP A 64 2.41 5.90 7.57
C TRP A 64 2.67 6.94 6.46
N PHE A 65 3.35 6.54 5.37
CA PHE A 65 3.60 7.42 4.23
C PHE A 65 2.30 7.95 3.61
N SER A 66 1.31 7.09 3.41
CA SER A 66 0.02 7.52 2.85
C SER A 66 -0.73 8.48 3.79
N ARG A 67 -0.68 8.25 5.11
CA ARG A 67 -1.19 9.21 6.11
C ARG A 67 -0.51 10.57 5.98
N GLU A 68 0.81 10.58 5.91
CA GLU A 68 1.61 11.82 5.83
C GLU A 68 1.44 12.56 4.50
N MET A 69 1.32 11.83 3.40
CA MET A 69 0.98 12.40 2.10
C MET A 69 -0.38 13.08 2.14
N LYS A 70 -1.38 12.43 2.75
CA LYS A 70 -2.72 13.00 2.91
C LYS A 70 -2.70 14.27 3.76
N SER A 71 -1.98 14.27 4.89
CA SER A 71 -1.91 15.44 5.77
C SER A 71 -1.28 16.66 5.09
N ARG A 72 -0.48 16.44 4.03
CA ARG A 72 0.15 17.46 3.18
C ARG A 72 -0.63 17.79 1.91
N GLY A 73 -1.87 17.29 1.78
CA GLY A 73 -2.73 17.59 0.63
C GLY A 73 -2.37 16.86 -0.65
N VAL A 74 -1.51 15.83 -0.60
CA VAL A 74 -1.26 14.96 -1.76
C VAL A 74 -2.54 14.17 -2.03
N LYS A 75 -2.98 14.20 -3.29
CA LYS A 75 -4.13 13.42 -3.73
C LYS A 75 -3.79 11.92 -3.73
N LEU A 76 -4.47 11.18 -2.89
CA LEU A 76 -4.43 9.72 -2.84
C LEU A 76 -5.47 9.11 -3.79
N PRO A 77 -5.22 7.90 -4.33
CA PRO A 77 -6.12 7.24 -5.26
C PRO A 77 -7.47 6.94 -4.61
N LEU A 78 -8.51 6.85 -5.45
CA LEU A 78 -9.78 6.25 -5.03
C LEU A 78 -9.59 4.75 -4.80
N ARG A 79 -10.46 4.13 -3.99
CA ARG A 79 -10.38 2.68 -3.74
C ARG A 79 -10.44 1.87 -5.03
N ALA A 80 -11.35 2.21 -5.94
CA ALA A 80 -11.51 1.54 -7.23
C ALA A 80 -10.29 1.70 -8.15
N GLU A 81 -9.57 2.81 -8.06
CA GLU A 81 -8.31 3.01 -8.78
C GLU A 81 -7.21 2.14 -8.15
N ALA A 82 -7.05 2.19 -6.82
CA ALA A 82 -6.01 1.45 -6.11
C ALA A 82 -6.10 -0.07 -6.29
N LEU A 83 -7.31 -0.63 -6.30
CA LEU A 83 -7.53 -2.08 -6.43
C LEU A 83 -7.15 -2.65 -7.80
N GLN A 84 -7.11 -1.82 -8.85
CA GLN A 84 -6.58 -2.27 -10.14
C GLN A 84 -5.08 -2.58 -10.08
N PHE A 85 -4.39 -2.06 -9.06
CA PHE A 85 -2.94 -2.19 -8.93
C PHE A 85 -2.52 -3.07 -7.77
N ALA A 86 -3.19 -3.01 -6.62
CA ALA A 86 -2.73 -3.67 -5.41
C ALA A 86 -3.87 -4.22 -4.55
N CYS A 87 -3.80 -5.51 -4.23
CA CYS A 87 -4.75 -6.21 -3.36
C CYS A 87 -4.06 -6.78 -2.10
N GLN A 88 -4.83 -7.06 -1.06
CA GLN A 88 -4.31 -7.58 0.22
C GLN A 88 -5.25 -8.59 0.89
N GLY A 89 -6.57 -8.45 0.74
CA GLY A 89 -7.56 -9.31 1.41
C GLY A 89 -8.60 -9.88 0.46
N ASP A 90 -9.49 -10.72 0.99
CA ASP A 90 -10.50 -11.43 0.20
C ASP A 90 -11.39 -10.46 -0.55
N GLU A 91 -11.84 -9.40 0.12
CA GLU A 91 -12.77 -8.44 -0.48
C GLU A 91 -12.11 -7.63 -1.61
N HIS A 92 -10.78 -7.53 -1.62
CA HIS A 92 -10.06 -6.94 -2.75
C HIS A 92 -10.13 -7.87 -3.95
N LEU A 93 -9.84 -9.16 -3.77
CA LEU A 93 -9.90 -10.17 -4.83
C LEU A 93 -11.31 -10.37 -5.39
N ASP A 94 -12.33 -10.26 -4.54
CA ASP A 94 -13.73 -10.32 -4.97
C ASP A 94 -14.10 -9.14 -5.89
N THR A 95 -13.37 -8.03 -5.79
CA THR A 95 -13.60 -6.83 -6.62
C THR A 95 -12.68 -6.79 -7.85
N TYR A 96 -11.40 -7.09 -7.66
CA TYR A 96 -10.35 -7.08 -8.68
C TYR A 96 -9.42 -8.28 -8.45
N PRO A 97 -9.66 -9.41 -9.15
CA PRO A 97 -8.89 -10.65 -8.95
C PRO A 97 -7.49 -10.60 -9.57
N GLU A 98 -7.25 -9.68 -10.51
CA GLU A 98 -6.05 -9.61 -11.34
C GLU A 98 -5.29 -8.26 -11.17
N PRO A 99 -4.90 -7.86 -9.94
CA PRO A 99 -4.12 -6.65 -9.72
C PRO A 99 -2.67 -6.83 -10.17
N LEU A 100 -1.93 -5.72 -10.32
CA LEU A 100 -0.48 -5.79 -10.61
C LEU A 100 0.38 -6.27 -9.42
N GLY A 101 -0.16 -6.32 -8.21
CA GLY A 101 0.58 -6.74 -7.04
C GLY A 101 -0.26 -7.12 -5.84
N PHE A 102 0.34 -7.94 -4.97
CA PHE A 102 -0.31 -8.53 -3.81
C PHE A 102 0.47 -8.23 -2.54
N HIS A 103 -0.22 -7.79 -1.49
CA HIS A 103 0.40 -7.53 -0.19
C HIS A 103 -0.03 -8.56 0.84
N LYS A 104 0.95 -9.21 1.50
CA LYS A 104 0.73 -10.12 2.64
C LYS A 104 -0.34 -11.21 2.42
N VAL A 105 -0.61 -11.61 1.18
CA VAL A 105 -1.69 -12.58 0.88
C VAL A 105 -1.47 -13.96 1.49
N HIS A 106 -0.22 -14.37 1.70
CA HIS A 106 0.13 -15.58 2.46
C HIS A 106 -0.34 -15.57 3.92
N VAL A 107 -0.53 -14.38 4.51
CA VAL A 107 -0.98 -14.20 5.88
C VAL A 107 -2.47 -13.85 5.92
N MET A 108 -2.90 -12.98 5.01
CA MET A 108 -4.26 -12.42 5.00
C MET A 108 -5.29 -13.37 4.42
N ILE A 109 -4.92 -14.12 3.37
CA ILE A 109 -5.83 -14.94 2.56
C ILE A 109 -5.15 -16.24 2.04
N PRO A 110 -4.54 -17.05 2.94
CA PRO A 110 -3.77 -18.23 2.55
C PRO A 110 -4.56 -19.23 1.71
N ASP A 111 -5.88 -19.33 1.95
CA ASP A 111 -6.75 -20.29 1.27
C ASP A 111 -7.02 -19.94 -0.21
N ARG A 112 -6.67 -18.72 -0.64
CA ARG A 112 -6.86 -18.24 -2.02
C ARG A 112 -5.57 -18.17 -2.82
N LEU A 113 -4.45 -18.67 -2.30
CA LEU A 113 -3.17 -18.65 -3.04
C LEU A 113 -3.25 -19.35 -4.40
N GLY A 114 -4.01 -20.44 -4.51
CA GLY A 114 -4.23 -21.13 -5.78
C GLY A 114 -5.06 -20.34 -6.81
N GLU A 115 -5.83 -19.34 -6.38
CA GLU A 115 -6.46 -18.37 -7.28
C GLU A 115 -5.48 -17.30 -7.73
N ILE A 116 -4.71 -16.77 -6.78
CA ILE A 116 -3.68 -15.75 -7.04
C ILE A 116 -2.63 -16.28 -8.01
N GLU A 117 -2.18 -17.53 -7.86
CA GLU A 117 -1.18 -18.17 -8.71
C GLU A 117 -1.56 -18.16 -10.19
N ARG A 118 -2.85 -18.30 -10.52
CA ARG A 118 -3.30 -18.31 -11.93
C ARG A 118 -2.97 -17.01 -12.64
N TRP A 119 -2.91 -15.91 -11.90
CA TRP A 119 -2.59 -14.58 -12.40
C TRP A 119 -1.14 -14.16 -12.13
N CYS A 120 -0.62 -14.48 -10.94
CA CYS A 120 0.73 -14.14 -10.49
C CYS A 120 1.44 -15.41 -9.99
N PRO A 121 2.03 -16.22 -10.88
CA PRO A 121 2.73 -17.45 -10.49
C PRO A 121 3.97 -17.16 -9.61
N GLU A 122 4.55 -15.96 -9.73
CA GLU A 122 5.67 -15.51 -8.89
C GLU A 122 5.27 -15.37 -7.41
N ILE A 123 3.99 -15.47 -7.05
CA ILE A 123 3.56 -15.46 -5.66
C ILE A 123 4.25 -16.55 -4.84
N HIS A 124 4.60 -17.68 -5.46
CA HIS A 124 5.34 -18.78 -4.83
C HIS A 124 6.81 -18.47 -4.56
N LEU A 125 7.37 -17.43 -5.18
CA LEU A 125 8.69 -16.90 -4.84
C LEU A 125 8.63 -15.96 -3.62
N ALA A 126 7.44 -15.49 -3.27
CA ALA A 126 7.18 -14.81 -2.02
C ALA A 126 6.76 -15.82 -0.94
N GLY A 127 6.82 -15.41 0.32
CA GLY A 127 6.38 -16.24 1.43
C GLY A 127 5.90 -15.40 2.61
N PRO A 128 5.45 -16.03 3.69
CA PRO A 128 5.15 -15.32 4.93
C PRO A 128 6.42 -14.60 5.41
N GLY A 129 6.38 -13.27 5.44
CA GLY A 129 7.49 -12.48 5.99
C GLY A 129 7.68 -12.77 7.48
N SER A 130 8.90 -12.64 7.99
CA SER A 130 9.25 -12.87 9.40
C SER A 130 8.91 -11.69 10.33
N LEU A 131 8.52 -10.54 9.77
CA LEU A 131 8.09 -9.37 10.52
C LEU A 131 6.58 -9.48 10.80
N GLY A 132 6.27 -10.12 11.93
CA GLY A 132 4.94 -10.19 12.55
C GLY A 132 4.57 -8.91 13.28
#